data_AF-A0A367FWB8-F1
#
_entry.id   AF-A0A367FWB8-F1
#
_cell.length_a   1.000
_cell.length_b   1.000
_cell.length_c   1.000
_cell.angle_alpha   90.00
_cell.angle_beta   90.00
_cell.angle_gamma   90.00
#
_symmetry.space_group_name_H-M   'P 1'
#
loop_
_entity.id
_entity.type
_entity.pdbx_description
1 polymer ?
#
loop_
_entity_poly.entity_id
_entity_poly.type
_entity_poly.pdbx_seq_one_letter_code
_entity_poly.pdbx_strand_id
1 'polypeptide(L)'
;MNETYFEQLLQWLARCPALTGIDLRVDDLPPAAGTGALFPKGVEQTDRWQNLLGQVTTRQKMQLVLRLNLPFVPGDANLSAQTARRLLELQAWVAEQSAAGLAPQLGNADPVQETLTAGAARLEQANDEGSAVYNVTLTAHYTMKWSDTFED
;
A
#
# COMPACT_ATOMS: atom_id res chain seq x y z
N MET A 1 -13.00 8.68 3.80
CA MET A 1 -11.55 8.43 3.89
C MET A 1 -10.89 9.72 3.46
N ASN A 2 -10.20 10.42 4.36
CA ASN A 2 -9.69 11.77 4.07
C ASN A 2 -8.54 11.71 3.07
N GLU A 3 -8.44 12.68 2.17
CA GLU A 3 -7.32 12.89 1.23
C GLU A 3 -5.95 12.79 1.92
N THR A 4 -5.90 13.15 3.21
CA THR A 4 -4.74 13.05 4.10
C THR A 4 -4.18 11.64 4.26
N TYR A 5 -4.96 10.57 4.09
CA TYR A 5 -4.45 9.20 4.26
C TYR A 5 -3.47 8.82 3.15
N PHE A 6 -3.83 9.07 1.90
CA PHE A 6 -2.96 8.70 0.77
C PHE A 6 -1.66 9.50 0.83
N GLU A 7 -1.71 10.77 1.20
CA GLU A 7 -0.52 11.60 1.42
C GLU A 7 0.36 11.05 2.55
N GLN A 8 -0.22 10.69 3.69
CA GLN A 8 0.51 10.06 4.80
C GLN A 8 1.12 8.72 4.39
N LEU A 9 0.40 7.92 3.60
CA LEU A 9 0.91 6.65 3.09
C LEU A 9 2.06 6.85 2.11
N LEU A 10 1.99 7.85 1.22
CA LEU A 10 3.09 8.19 0.32
C LEU A 10 4.32 8.69 1.10
N GLN A 11 4.13 9.59 2.07
CA GLN A 11 5.21 10.06 2.94
C GLN A 11 5.84 8.91 3.73
N TRP A 12 5.02 7.99 4.21
CA TRP A 12 5.48 6.80 4.91
C TRP A 12 6.28 5.88 3.99
N LEU A 13 5.76 5.56 2.79
CA LEU A 13 6.44 4.75 1.77
C LEU A 13 7.76 5.39 1.33
N ALA A 14 7.83 6.72 1.24
CA ALA A 14 9.06 7.44 0.89
C ALA A 14 10.21 7.22 1.89
N ARG A 15 9.92 6.77 3.12
CA ARG A 15 10.94 6.39 4.11
C ARG A 15 11.52 4.99 3.87
N CYS A 16 10.89 4.18 3.00
CA CYS A 16 11.35 2.84 2.68
C CYS A 16 12.66 2.92 1.87
N PRO A 17 13.77 2.33 2.35
CA PRO A 17 15.04 2.36 1.61
C PRO A 17 14.93 1.79 0.20
N ALA A 18 14.12 0.73 0.01
CA ALA A 18 13.88 0.11 -1.28
C ALA A 18 13.19 1.03 -2.31
N LEU A 19 12.51 2.09 -1.85
CA LEU A 19 11.85 3.08 -2.71
C LEU A 19 12.70 4.35 -2.91
N THR A 20 13.94 4.37 -2.42
CA THR A 20 14.86 5.50 -2.63
C THR A 20 15.04 5.76 -4.12
N GLY A 21 14.90 7.04 -4.50
CA GLY A 21 15.00 7.51 -5.89
C GLY A 21 13.76 7.27 -6.73
N ILE A 22 12.63 6.85 -6.13
CA ILE A 22 11.35 6.70 -6.82
C ILE A 22 10.43 7.88 -6.48
N ASP A 23 9.97 8.62 -7.48
CA ASP A 23 8.94 9.65 -7.32
C ASP A 23 7.55 9.00 -7.24
N LEU A 24 6.95 8.98 -6.05
CA LEU A 24 5.66 8.33 -5.79
C LEU A 24 4.49 9.31 -5.83
N ARG A 25 3.43 8.94 -6.55
CA ARG A 25 2.21 9.75 -6.70
C ARG A 25 0.95 8.94 -6.44
N VAL A 26 -0.20 9.61 -6.33
CA VAL A 26 -1.51 8.96 -6.32
C VAL A 26 -2.10 9.00 -7.73
N ASP A 27 -2.56 7.87 -8.24
CA ASP A 27 -3.34 7.73 -9.50
C ASP A 27 -2.67 8.20 -10.81
N ASP A 28 -1.43 8.67 -10.78
CA ASP A 28 -0.66 9.11 -11.95
C ASP A 28 0.68 8.38 -12.02
N LEU A 29 0.86 7.49 -13.00
CA LEU A 29 2.12 6.79 -13.26
C LEU A 29 2.80 7.36 -14.52
N PRO A 30 3.82 8.22 -14.37
CA PRO A 30 4.58 8.70 -15.52
C PRO A 30 5.38 7.57 -16.17
N PRO A 31 5.60 7.60 -17.50
CA PRO A 31 6.29 6.54 -18.25
C PRO A 31 7.80 6.48 -17.99
N ALA A 32 8.38 7.48 -17.32
CA ALA A 32 9.80 7.53 -17.01
C ALA A 32 10.20 6.49 -15.94
N ALA A 33 11.36 5.86 -16.09
CA ALA A 33 11.93 5.01 -15.04
C ALA A 33 12.21 5.84 -13.77
N GLY A 34 12.08 5.21 -12.59
CA GLY A 34 12.22 5.89 -11.31
C GLY A 34 10.95 6.62 -10.85
N THR A 35 9.79 6.28 -11.40
CA THR A 35 8.50 6.76 -10.94
C THR A 35 7.67 5.62 -10.37
N GLY A 36 6.69 5.96 -9.54
CA GLY A 36 5.72 5.01 -9.05
C GLY A 36 4.40 5.68 -8.70
N ALA A 37 3.35 4.88 -8.65
CA ALA A 37 2.01 5.38 -8.39
C ALA A 37 1.20 4.39 -7.56
N LEU A 38 0.41 4.93 -6.65
CA LEU A 38 -0.48 4.19 -5.80
C LEU A 38 -1.92 4.33 -6.30
N PHE A 39 -2.58 3.20 -6.53
CA PHE A 39 -3.95 3.12 -7.02
C PHE A 39 -4.85 2.41 -6.00
N PRO A 40 -5.96 3.03 -5.55
CA PRO A 40 -6.95 2.32 -4.75
C PRO A 40 -7.68 1.27 -5.59
N LYS A 41 -7.82 0.06 -5.06
CA LYS A 41 -8.65 -1.00 -5.67
C LYS A 41 -10.05 -1.06 -5.08
N GLY A 42 -10.19 -0.73 -3.80
CA GLY A 42 -11.47 -0.73 -3.11
C GLY A 42 -11.33 -1.07 -1.63
N VAL A 43 -12.46 -0.99 -0.94
CA VAL A 43 -12.62 -1.37 0.46
C VAL A 43 -13.75 -2.38 0.57
N GLU A 44 -13.48 -3.48 1.24
CA GLU A 44 -14.45 -4.52 1.55
C GLU A 44 -14.66 -4.56 3.07
N GLN A 45 -15.90 -4.71 3.51
CA GLN A 45 -16.21 -4.99 4.90
C GLN A 45 -16.17 -6.50 5.12
N THR A 46 -15.24 -6.99 5.93
CA THR A 46 -15.10 -8.44 6.17
C THR A 46 -16.00 -8.91 7.30
N ASP A 47 -16.24 -8.06 8.30
CA ASP A 47 -17.03 -8.39 9.48
C ASP A 47 -17.79 -7.17 10.00
N ARG A 48 -18.91 -7.40 10.68
CA ARG A 48 -19.73 -6.36 11.30
C ARG A 48 -20.33 -6.84 12.61
N TRP A 49 -20.21 -6.01 13.63
CA TRP A 49 -20.82 -6.20 14.94
C TRP A 49 -21.56 -4.92 15.35
N GLN A 50 -22.62 -5.08 16.13
CA GLN A 50 -23.37 -3.98 16.71
C GLN A 50 -23.57 -4.29 18.19
N ASN A 51 -23.26 -3.33 19.05
CA ASN A 51 -23.51 -3.48 20.48
C ASN A 51 -24.94 -3.08 20.86
N LEU A 52 -25.31 -3.33 22.12
CA LEU A 52 -26.64 -3.00 22.64
C LEU A 52 -26.97 -1.50 22.63
N LEU A 53 -25.96 -0.63 22.49
CA LEU A 53 -26.09 0.82 22.39
C LEU A 53 -26.19 1.31 20.95
N GLY A 54 -26.34 0.41 19.97
CA GLY A 54 -26.44 0.76 18.56
C GLY A 54 -25.10 1.08 17.88
N GLN A 55 -23.98 1.10 18.62
CA GLN A 55 -22.68 1.36 18.01
C GLN A 55 -22.28 0.20 17.11
N VAL A 56 -21.94 0.53 15.86
CA VAL A 56 -21.52 -0.45 14.87
C VAL A 56 -19.99 -0.46 14.82
N THR A 57 -19.40 -1.64 14.87
CA THR A 57 -17.97 -1.85 14.62
C THR A 57 -17.83 -2.78 13.42
N THR A 58 -16.96 -2.45 12.48
CA THR A 58 -16.67 -3.33 11.34
C THR A 58 -15.19 -3.49 11.16
N ARG A 59 -14.83 -4.68 10.66
CA ARG A 59 -13.51 -4.94 10.13
C ARG A 59 -13.53 -4.66 8.63
N GLN A 60 -12.58 -3.84 8.19
CA GLN A 60 -12.43 -3.49 6.78
C GLN A 60 -11.11 -4.04 6.24
N LYS A 61 -11.15 -4.40 4.97
CA LYS A 61 -10.00 -4.76 4.15
C LYS A 61 -9.92 -3.77 2.99
N MET A 62 -8.87 -2.96 2.96
CA MET A 62 -8.56 -2.10 1.82
C MET A 62 -7.46 -2.74 0.99
N GLN A 63 -7.64 -2.70 -0.33
CA GLN A 63 -6.61 -3.09 -1.27
C GLN A 63 -6.14 -1.88 -2.08
N LEU A 64 -4.83 -1.79 -2.25
CA LEU A 64 -4.16 -0.82 -3.09
C LEU A 64 -3.16 -1.54 -4.01
N VAL A 65 -2.87 -0.94 -5.15
CA VAL A 65 -1.76 -1.38 -6.02
C VAL A 65 -0.74 -0.27 -6.10
N LEU A 66 0.49 -0.60 -5.69
CA LEU A 66 1.67 0.21 -5.93
C LEU A 66 2.31 -0.26 -7.23
N ARG A 67 2.25 0.57 -8.27
CA ARG A 67 2.93 0.35 -9.55
C ARG A 67 4.27 1.07 -9.50
N LEU A 68 5.36 0.36 -9.83
CA LEU A 68 6.72 0.89 -9.82
C LEU A 68 7.31 0.74 -11.22
N ASN A 69 7.74 1.85 -11.82
CA ASN A 69 8.44 1.84 -13.09
C ASN A 69 9.95 1.80 -12.83
N LEU A 70 10.55 0.62 -12.93
CA LEU A 70 11.93 0.36 -12.57
C LEU A 70 12.79 0.15 -13.82
N PRO A 71 14.09 0.48 -13.78
CA PRO A 71 15.00 0.16 -14.88
C PRO A 71 14.97 -1.34 -15.22
N PHE A 72 14.94 -1.65 -16.51
CA PHE A 72 14.88 -3.01 -17.01
C PHE A 72 15.63 -3.13 -18.33
N VAL A 73 16.54 -4.10 -18.40
CA VAL A 73 17.30 -4.42 -19.60
C VAL A 73 17.10 -5.91 -19.89
N PRO A 74 16.51 -6.28 -21.03
CA PRO A 74 16.34 -7.68 -21.40
C PRO A 74 17.67 -8.43 -21.40
N GLY A 75 17.72 -9.57 -20.70
CA GLY A 75 18.94 -10.40 -20.60
C GLY A 75 19.95 -9.95 -19.53
N ASP A 76 19.73 -8.81 -18.87
CA ASP A 76 20.55 -8.40 -17.73
C ASP A 76 20.06 -9.09 -16.44
N ALA A 77 20.71 -10.22 -16.13
CA ALA A 77 20.42 -11.00 -14.94
C ALA A 77 20.77 -10.25 -13.64
N ASN A 78 21.78 -9.37 -13.66
CA ASN A 78 22.21 -8.63 -12.49
C ASN A 78 21.20 -7.52 -12.14
N LEU A 79 20.71 -6.79 -13.13
CA LEU A 79 19.64 -5.80 -12.93
C LEU A 79 18.34 -6.47 -12.47
N SER A 80 17.99 -7.61 -13.08
CA SER A 80 16.83 -8.39 -12.69
C SER A 80 16.90 -8.86 -11.23
N ALA A 81 18.06 -9.36 -10.79
CA ALA A 81 18.28 -9.79 -9.41
C ALA A 81 18.21 -8.61 -8.41
N GLN A 82 18.77 -7.46 -8.77
CA GLN A 82 18.68 -6.24 -7.96
C GLN A 82 17.22 -5.76 -7.81
N THR A 83 16.45 -5.78 -8.89
CA THR A 83 15.03 -5.41 -8.85
C THR A 83 14.23 -6.40 -7.99
N ALA A 84 14.44 -7.71 -8.15
CA ALA A 84 13.79 -8.72 -7.33
C ALA A 84 14.12 -8.53 -5.83
N ARG A 85 15.40 -8.28 -5.50
CA ARG A 85 15.83 -7.98 -4.13
C ARG A 85 15.15 -6.73 -3.58
N ARG A 86 15.13 -5.64 -4.34
CA ARG A 86 14.47 -4.38 -3.94
C ARG A 86 12.99 -4.60 -3.62
N LEU A 87 12.29 -5.40 -4.42
CA LEU A 87 10.87 -5.72 -4.20
C LEU A 87 10.65 -6.57 -2.93
N LEU A 88 11.57 -7.49 -2.62
CA LEU A 88 11.53 -8.27 -1.38
C LEU A 88 11.84 -7.39 -0.15
N GLU A 89 12.83 -6.51 -0.25
CA GLU A 89 13.18 -5.56 0.82
C GLU A 89 12.02 -4.61 1.14
N LEU A 90 11.29 -4.15 0.12
CA LEU A 90 10.04 -3.40 0.31
C LEU A 90 9.00 -4.21 1.11
N GLN A 91 8.77 -5.47 0.74
CA GLN A 91 7.78 -6.32 1.42
C GLN A 91 8.17 -6.56 2.89
N ALA A 92 9.44 -6.86 3.15
CA ALA A 92 9.96 -7.07 4.50
C ALA A 92 9.85 -5.79 5.34
N TRP A 93 10.22 -4.64 4.78
CA TRP A 93 10.13 -3.35 5.47
C TRP A 93 8.69 -2.99 5.82
N VAL A 94 7.73 -3.19 4.91
CA VAL A 94 6.31 -2.95 5.19
C VAL A 94 5.81 -3.85 6.33
N ALA A 95 6.17 -5.14 6.31
CA ALA A 95 5.80 -6.07 7.37
C ALA A 95 6.40 -5.68 8.73
N GLU A 96 7.68 -5.29 8.77
CA GLU A 96 8.36 -4.83 9.98
C GLU A 96 7.71 -3.56 10.55
N GLN A 97 7.50 -2.55 9.71
CA GLN A 97 6.87 -1.29 10.12
C GLN A 97 5.43 -1.49 10.58
N SER A 98 4.68 -2.37 9.93
CA SER A 98 3.32 -2.72 10.37
C SER A 98 3.34 -3.43 11.72
N ALA A 99 4.25 -4.39 11.93
CA ALA A 99 4.38 -5.10 13.20
C ALA A 99 4.82 -4.17 14.35
N ALA A 100 5.61 -3.14 14.03
CA ALA A 100 6.04 -2.11 14.98
C ALA A 100 4.98 -1.03 15.26
N GLY A 101 3.81 -1.07 14.60
CA GLY A 101 2.78 -0.03 14.75
C GLY A 101 3.19 1.33 14.16
N LEU A 102 4.14 1.34 13.22
CA LEU A 102 4.67 2.55 12.56
C LEU A 102 4.03 2.80 11.19
N ALA A 103 3.15 1.91 10.73
CA ALA A 103 2.33 2.11 9.54
C ALA A 103 1.27 3.20 9.77
N PRO A 104 0.84 3.94 8.73
CA PRO A 104 -0.21 4.94 8.85
C PRO A 104 -1.51 4.28 9.32
N GLN A 105 -2.19 4.92 10.27
CA GLN A 105 -3.46 4.43 10.81
C GLN A 105 -4.62 4.79 9.88
N LEU A 106 -5.42 3.80 9.50
CA LEU A 106 -6.66 3.92 8.75
C LEU A 106 -7.90 3.89 9.64
N GLY A 107 -7.90 2.99 10.62
CA GLY A 107 -9.04 2.75 11.50
C GLY A 107 -9.17 3.81 12.58
N ASN A 108 -10.38 3.98 13.10
CA ASN A 108 -10.63 4.79 14.30
C ASN A 108 -10.81 3.93 15.57
N ALA A 109 -10.66 2.61 15.45
CA ALA A 109 -10.77 1.66 16.56
C ALA A 109 -9.70 0.56 16.42
N ASP A 110 -9.33 -0.04 17.56
CA ASP A 110 -8.41 -1.18 17.67
C ASP A 110 -7.11 -1.07 16.83
N PRO A 111 -6.32 0.03 16.96
CA PRO A 111 -5.12 0.24 16.14
C PRO A 111 -4.05 -0.85 16.33
N VAL A 112 -4.07 -1.56 17.46
CA VAL A 112 -3.16 -2.68 17.74
C VAL A 112 -3.43 -3.89 16.83
N GLN A 113 -4.67 -4.04 16.36
CA GLN A 113 -5.08 -5.10 15.42
C GLN A 113 -5.00 -4.64 13.97
N GLU A 114 -4.61 -3.39 13.72
CA GLU A 114 -4.45 -2.85 12.38
C GLU A 114 -3.18 -3.40 11.75
N THR A 115 -3.28 -3.84 10.49
CA THR A 115 -2.14 -4.40 9.76
C THR A 115 -2.09 -3.84 8.35
N LEU A 116 -0.87 -3.60 7.86
CA LEU A 116 -0.57 -3.26 6.48
C LEU A 116 0.44 -4.26 5.95
N THR A 117 0.12 -4.91 4.84
CA THR A 117 0.98 -5.91 4.21
C THR A 117 1.28 -5.51 2.77
N ALA A 118 2.49 -5.79 2.32
CA ALA A 118 2.87 -5.71 0.91
C ALA A 118 3.10 -7.14 0.41
N GLY A 119 2.37 -7.53 -0.62
CA GLY A 119 2.42 -8.87 -1.20
C GLY A 119 2.45 -8.84 -2.73
N ALA A 120 2.81 -9.98 -3.32
CA ALA A 120 2.82 -10.24 -4.76
C ALA A 120 3.43 -9.10 -5.60
N ALA A 121 4.76 -9.09 -5.70
CA ALA A 121 5.47 -8.25 -6.66
C ALA A 121 5.57 -8.98 -8.01
N ARG A 122 4.88 -8.50 -9.03
CA ARG A 122 4.86 -9.12 -10.36
C ARG A 122 5.19 -8.09 -11.44
N LEU A 123 6.01 -8.51 -12.40
CA LEU A 123 6.21 -7.79 -13.65
C LEU A 123 4.88 -7.73 -14.42
N GLU A 124 4.35 -6.53 -14.62
CA GLU A 124 3.13 -6.31 -15.41
C GLU A 124 3.48 -6.10 -16.88
N GLN A 125 4.44 -5.22 -17.14
CA GLN A 125 4.81 -4.80 -18.48
C GLN A 125 6.31 -4.51 -18.54
N ALA A 126 6.99 -5.00 -19.58
CA ALA A 126 8.29 -4.50 -19.97
C ALA A 126 8.07 -3.44 -21.06
N ASN A 127 8.69 -2.27 -20.88
CA ASN A 127 8.64 -1.19 -21.85
C ASN A 127 9.87 -1.27 -22.75
N ASP A 128 9.71 -0.91 -24.02
CA ASP A 128 10.81 -0.86 -24.98
C ASP A 128 11.84 0.25 -24.65
N GLU A 129 11.51 1.14 -23.72
CA GLU A 129 12.33 2.28 -23.26
C GLU A 129 13.32 1.93 -22.13
N GLY A 130 13.61 0.65 -21.91
CA GLY A 130 14.59 0.23 -20.89
C GLY A 130 14.05 0.29 -19.46
N SER A 131 12.74 0.19 -19.29
CA SER A 131 12.06 0.15 -18.01
C SER A 131 10.98 -0.93 -17.98
N ALA A 132 10.50 -1.26 -16.79
CA ALA A 132 9.43 -2.21 -16.60
C ALA A 132 8.55 -1.82 -15.42
N VAL A 133 7.25 -2.04 -15.56
CA VAL A 133 6.26 -1.78 -14.54
C VAL A 133 6.06 -3.02 -13.70
N TYR A 134 6.28 -2.88 -12.39
CA TYR A 134 6.04 -3.90 -11.38
C TYR A 134 4.87 -3.50 -10.49
N ASN A 135 3.96 -4.44 -10.26
CA ASN A 135 2.83 -4.25 -9.36
C ASN A 135 3.09 -4.93 -8.04
N VAL A 136 2.95 -4.17 -6.95
CA VAL A 136 2.96 -4.66 -5.58
C VAL A 136 1.58 -4.40 -4.98
N THR A 137 0.95 -5.44 -4.44
CA THR A 137 -0.36 -5.30 -3.80
C THR A 137 -0.16 -4.93 -2.33
N LEU A 138 -0.72 -3.81 -1.91
CA LEU A 138 -0.81 -3.47 -0.49
C LEU A 138 -2.20 -3.85 0.02
N THR A 139 -2.27 -4.55 1.14
CA THR A 139 -3.54 -4.90 1.81
C THR A 139 -3.50 -4.40 3.24
N ALA A 140 -4.44 -3.53 3.58
CA ALA A 140 -4.64 -3.02 4.93
C ALA A 140 -5.88 -3.67 5.55
N HIS A 141 -5.77 -4.14 6.79
CA HIS A 141 -6.93 -4.53 7.61
C HIS A 141 -7.00 -3.61 8.81
N TYR A 142 -8.14 -2.95 8.98
CA TYR A 142 -8.35 -1.97 10.03
C TYR A 142 -9.78 -2.03 10.56
N THR A 143 -10.01 -1.48 11.75
CA THR A 143 -11.31 -1.49 12.39
C THR A 143 -11.89 -0.08 12.39
N MET A 144 -13.16 0.00 12.00
CA MET A 144 -13.94 1.24 12.05
C MET A 144 -15.09 1.07 13.03
N LYS A 145 -15.29 2.07 13.88
CA LYS A 145 -16.41 2.20 14.79
C LYS A 145 -17.24 3.42 14.38
N TRP A 146 -18.54 3.20 14.23
CA TRP A 146 -19.53 4.22 13.96
C TRP A 146 -20.43 4.35 15.18
N SER A 147 -20.56 5.59 15.64
CA SER A 147 -21.59 5.96 16.59
C SER A 147 -22.90 6.10 15.82
N ASP A 148 -23.98 5.55 16.38
CA ASP A 148 -25.32 5.94 15.96
C ASP A 148 -25.56 7.33 16.55
N THR A 149 -25.33 8.38 15.76
CA THR A 149 -25.85 9.69 16.10
C THR A 149 -27.30 9.69 15.64
N PHE A 150 -28.21 9.24 16.50
CA PHE A 150 -29.59 9.72 16.44
C PHE A 150 -29.52 11.21 16.77
N GLU A 151 -29.32 12.05 15.76
CA GLU A 151 -29.73 13.46 15.84
C GLU A 151 -31.26 13.44 15.88
N ASP A 152 -31.82 13.85 17.03
CA ASP A 152 -33.25 14.13 17.25
C ASP A 152 -33.71 15.35 16.44
#